data_AF-A0A0R1LPV7-F1
#
_entry.id   AF-A0A0R1LPV7-F1
#
_cell.length_a   1.000
_cell.length_b   1.000
_cell.length_c   1.000
_cell.angle_alpha   90.00
_cell.angle_beta   90.00
_cell.angle_gamma   90.00
#
_symmetry.space_group_name_H-M   'P 1'
#
loop_
_entity.id
_entity.type
_entity.pdbx_description
1 polymer ?
#
loop_
_entity_poly.entity_id
_entity_poly.type
_entity_poly.pdbx_seq_one_letter_code
_entity_poly.pdbx_strand_id
1 'polypeptide(L)'
;MAPTKVEVTGVTLDPTTVSVEAGKTVKVTATVTPADATDKTVTYSVDDDTIATVTADGTITGVKDGIATVTATAGGKTATTAVTVTAAA
;
A
#
# COMPACT_ATOMS: atom_id res chain seq x y z
N MET A 1 27.26 -22.75 -0.03
CA MET A 1 26.77 -21.68 0.87
C MET A 1 25.46 -21.20 0.29
N ALA A 2 24.33 -21.47 0.95
CA ALA A 2 23.04 -20.92 0.53
C ALA A 2 23.08 -19.39 0.72
N PRO A 3 22.56 -18.58 -0.21
CA PRO A 3 22.48 -17.14 0.03
C PRO A 3 21.64 -16.91 1.28
N THR A 4 22.18 -16.21 2.27
CA THR A 4 21.46 -15.83 3.49
C THR A 4 20.39 -14.81 3.11
N LYS A 5 19.24 -15.33 2.67
CA LYS A 5 18.04 -14.54 2.40
C LYS A 5 17.57 -13.96 3.73
N VAL A 6 17.77 -12.66 3.92
CA VAL A 6 17.24 -11.94 5.07
C VAL A 6 15.74 -11.79 4.81
N GLU A 7 14.95 -12.51 5.59
CA GLU A 7 13.50 -12.44 5.49
C GLU A 7 12.98 -11.13 6.08
N VAL A 8 11.95 -10.58 5.46
CA VAL A 8 11.26 -9.41 6.02
C VAL A 8 10.59 -9.83 7.32
N THR A 9 10.94 -9.18 8.43
CA THR A 9 10.34 -9.47 9.74
C THR A 9 9.10 -8.62 9.98
N GLY A 10 8.95 -7.49 9.29
CA GLY A 10 7.80 -6.60 9.41
C GLY A 10 7.63 -5.71 8.19
N VAL A 11 6.38 -5.43 7.85
CA VAL A 11 6.00 -4.32 6.98
C VAL A 11 4.96 -3.50 7.72
N THR A 12 5.19 -2.20 7.82
CA THR A 12 4.19 -1.26 8.33
C THR A 12 3.76 -0.35 7.21
N LEU A 13 2.49 0.04 7.23
CA LEU A 13 1.90 0.92 6.23
C LEU A 13 1.28 2.09 6.96
N ASP A 14 1.84 3.27 6.72
CA ASP A 14 1.44 4.49 7.39
C ASP A 14 1.16 5.59 6.35
N PRO A 15 -0.05 6.19 6.36
CA PRO A 15 -1.17 5.95 7.27
C PRO A 15 -1.97 4.67 6.93
N THR A 16 -2.49 3.97 7.94
CA THR A 16 -3.45 2.85 7.76
C THR A 16 -4.83 3.30 7.27
N THR A 17 -5.13 4.59 7.36
CA THR A 17 -6.37 5.18 6.82
C THR A 17 -6.04 6.48 6.12
N VAL A 18 -6.47 6.61 4.87
CA VAL A 18 -6.18 7.78 4.05
C VAL A 18 -7.46 8.29 3.41
N SER A 19 -7.69 9.59 3.46
CA SER A 19 -8.78 10.24 2.72
C SER A 19 -8.23 10.92 1.47
N VAL A 20 -8.91 10.72 0.34
CA VAL A 20 -8.55 11.31 -0.95
C VAL A 20 -9.83 11.73 -1.66
N GLU A 21 -9.78 12.79 -2.45
CA GLU A 21 -10.91 13.17 -3.29
C GLU A 21 -10.85 12.41 -4.63
N ALA A 22 -11.99 12.21 -5.27
CA ALA A 22 -12.05 11.68 -6.63
C ALA A 22 -11.22 12.56 -7.58
N GLY A 23 -10.29 11.94 -8.31
CA GLY A 23 -9.31 12.62 -9.16
C GLY A 23 -8.03 13.08 -8.44
N LYS A 24 -7.91 12.91 -7.12
CA LYS A 24 -6.68 13.20 -6.36
C LYS A 24 -5.88 11.94 -6.07
N THR A 25 -4.60 12.16 -5.78
CA THR A 25 -3.66 11.12 -5.40
C THR A 25 -3.13 11.36 -4.01
N VAL A 26 -2.90 10.28 -3.28
CA VAL A 26 -2.27 10.28 -1.97
C VAL A 26 -1.19 9.21 -1.94
N LYS A 27 -0.13 9.43 -1.16
CA LYS A 27 0.98 8.49 -1.07
C LYS A 27 1.00 7.86 0.31
N VAL A 28 1.07 6.53 0.36
CA VAL A 28 1.35 5.78 1.58
C VAL A 28 2.82 5.41 1.64
N THR A 29 3.35 5.34 2.85
CA THR A 29 4.73 4.92 3.08
C THR A 29 4.72 3.52 3.68
N ALA A 30 5.19 2.54 2.91
CA ALA A 30 5.52 1.23 3.44
C ALA A 30 6.93 1.24 4.02
N THR A 31 7.05 0.92 5.30
CA THR A 31 8.35 0.72 5.95
C THR A 31 8.57 -0.77 6.13
N VAL A 32 9.63 -1.29 5.50
CA VAL A 32 10.04 -2.70 5.57
C VAL A 32 11.18 -2.84 6.56
N THR A 33 11.02 -3.74 7.53
CA THR A 33 12.00 -4.01 8.59
C THR A 33 12.35 -5.50 8.59
N PRO A 34 13.64 -5.88 8.70
CA PRO A 34 14.84 -5.05 8.73
C PRO A 34 15.20 -4.46 7.35
N ALA A 35 15.95 -3.36 7.32
CA ALA A 35 16.38 -2.72 6.08
C ALA A 35 17.31 -3.61 5.23
N ASP A 36 17.97 -4.59 5.85
CA ASP A 36 18.82 -5.60 5.21
C ASP A 36 18.04 -6.76 4.58
N ALA A 37 16.69 -6.73 4.61
CA ALA A 37 15.87 -7.75 3.96
C ALA A 37 16.26 -7.93 2.48
N THR A 38 16.37 -9.18 2.04
CA THR A 38 16.73 -9.51 0.65
C THR A 38 15.56 -9.25 -0.30
N ASP A 39 14.32 -9.42 0.18
CA ASP A 39 13.08 -9.19 -0.55
C ASP A 39 12.35 -7.94 -0.04
N LYS A 40 12.84 -6.76 -0.45
CA LYS A 40 12.21 -5.47 -0.14
C LYS A 40 11.10 -5.10 -1.12
N THR A 41 10.72 -6.04 -1.98
CA THR A 41 9.66 -5.86 -2.97
C THR A 41 8.33 -5.71 -2.24
N VAL A 42 7.84 -4.47 -2.19
CA VAL A 42 6.49 -4.19 -1.72
C VAL A 42 5.55 -4.26 -2.91
N THR A 43 4.53 -5.09 -2.79
CA THR A 43 3.45 -5.20 -3.77
C THR A 43 2.19 -4.65 -3.17
N TYR A 44 1.49 -3.79 -3.90
CA TYR A 44 0.22 -3.22 -3.47
C TYR A 44 -0.89 -3.80 -4.32
N SER A 45 -1.98 -4.18 -3.67
CA SER A 45 -3.23 -4.58 -4.31
C SER A 45 -4.35 -3.73 -3.74
N VAL A 46 -5.35 -3.42 -4.54
CA VAL A 46 -6.56 -2.73 -4.09
C VAL A 46 -7.76 -3.65 -4.29
N ASP A 47 -8.72 -3.58 -3.38
CA ASP A 47 -9.96 -4.35 -3.47
C ASP A 47 -10.86 -3.83 -4.61
N ASP A 48 -10.90 -2.50 -4.79
CA ASP A 48 -11.73 -1.80 -5.77
C ASP A 48 -10.92 -0.80 -6.61
N ASP A 49 -10.42 -1.24 -7.77
CA ASP A 49 -9.73 -0.40 -8.76
C ASP A 49 -10.65 0.66 -9.41
N THR A 50 -11.97 0.45 -9.33
CA THR A 50 -12.99 1.41 -9.79
C THR A 50 -13.18 2.60 -8.85
N ILE A 51 -12.85 2.44 -7.56
CA ILE A 51 -12.95 3.47 -6.52
C ILE A 51 -11.59 4.12 -6.32
N ALA A 52 -10.54 3.32 -6.16
CA ALA A 52 -9.18 3.82 -6.02
C ALA A 52 -8.15 2.89 -6.68
N THR A 53 -7.13 3.43 -7.34
CA THR A 53 -6.03 2.65 -7.91
C THR A 53 -4.75 2.88 -7.13
N VAL A 54 -4.01 1.82 -6.79
CA VAL A 54 -2.71 1.94 -6.11
C VAL A 54 -1.56 1.58 -7.07
N THR A 55 -0.47 2.34 -7.02
CA THR A 55 0.76 2.05 -7.78
C THR A 55 1.78 1.29 -6.92
N ALA A 56 2.78 0.71 -7.58
CA ALA A 56 3.87 -0.01 -6.91
C ALA A 56 4.69 0.87 -5.93
N ASP A 57 4.66 2.19 -6.11
CA ASP A 57 5.31 3.16 -5.21
C ASP A 57 4.47 3.51 -3.96
N GLY A 58 3.28 2.91 -3.82
CA GLY A 58 2.31 3.26 -2.77
C GLY A 58 1.54 4.54 -3.06
N THR A 59 1.43 4.97 -4.32
CA THR A 59 0.57 6.10 -4.69
C THR A 59 -0.83 5.59 -4.97
N ILE A 60 -1.79 6.02 -4.17
CA ILE A 60 -3.20 5.70 -4.28
C ILE A 60 -3.91 6.87 -4.97
N THR A 61 -4.69 6.60 -6.00
CA THR A 61 -5.45 7.58 -6.76
C THR A 61 -6.93 7.31 -6.56
N GLY A 62 -7.67 8.28 -6.04
CA GLY A 62 -9.13 8.20 -5.99
C GLY A 62 -9.70 8.40 -7.39
N VAL A 63 -10.57 7.50 -7.84
CA VAL A 63 -11.28 7.59 -9.12
C VAL A 63 -12.75 7.95 -8.85
N LYS A 64 -13.37 7.29 -7.89
CA LYS A 64 -14.80 7.42 -7.58
C LYS A 64 -15.03 7.45 -6.09
N ASP A 65 -16.10 8.11 -5.65
CA ASP A 65 -16.53 8.07 -4.26
C ASP A 65 -16.79 6.65 -3.76
N GLY A 66 -16.26 6.33 -2.58
CA GLY A 66 -16.34 5.01 -1.99
C GLY A 66 -15.22 4.74 -0.99
N ILE A 67 -15.17 3.53 -0.48
CA ILE A 67 -14.10 3.08 0.42
C ILE A 67 -13.39 1.94 -0.29
N ALA A 68 -12.10 2.12 -0.57
CA ALA A 68 -11.25 1.09 -1.14
C ALA A 68 -10.26 0.59 -0.10
N THR A 69 -9.96 -0.70 -0.08
CA THR A 69 -8.94 -1.26 0.82
C THR A 69 -7.71 -1.62 0.01
N VAL A 70 -6.56 -1.11 0.43
CA VAL A 70 -5.25 -1.39 -0.18
C VAL A 70 -4.49 -2.36 0.70
N THR A 71 -4.05 -3.48 0.15
CA THR A 71 -3.20 -4.46 0.82
C THR A 71 -1.78 -4.37 0.26
N ALA A 72 -0.83 -4.00 1.11
CA ALA A 72 0.59 -4.03 0.83
C ALA A 72 1.21 -5.34 1.34
N THR A 73 1.96 -6.04 0.51
CA THR A 73 2.65 -7.29 0.85
C THR A 73 4.14 -7.15 0.61
N ALA A 74 4.96 -7.47 1.61
CA ALA A 74 6.42 -7.42 1.53
C ALA A 74 7.05 -8.63 2.25
N GLY A 75 7.85 -9.40 1.52
CA GLY A 75 8.64 -10.53 2.04
C GLY A 75 7.89 -11.53 2.94
N GLY A 76 6.58 -11.73 2.70
CA GLY A 76 5.73 -12.64 3.49
C GLY A 76 4.91 -11.98 4.59
N LYS A 77 5.06 -10.67 4.81
CA LYS A 77 4.19 -9.87 5.69
C LYS A 77 3.22 -9.04 4.87
N THR A 78 2.04 -8.81 5.42
CA THR A 78 0.96 -8.02 4.81
C THR A 78 0.57 -6.88 5.73
N ALA A 79 0.35 -5.70 5.17
CA ALA A 79 -0.23 -4.54 5.82
C ALA A 79 -1.40 -4.04 4.99
N THR A 80 -2.43 -3.49 5.65
CA THR A 80 -3.64 -3.01 4.98
C THR A 80 -3.87 -1.54 5.30
N THR A 81 -4.30 -0.79 4.30
CA THR A 81 -4.69 0.62 4.35
C THR A 81 -6.12 0.75 3.87
N ALA A 82 -6.97 1.42 4.62
CA ALA A 82 -8.27 1.86 4.13
C ALA A 82 -8.15 3.22 3.45
N VAL A 83 -8.77 3.36 2.29
CA VAL A 83 -8.77 4.57 1.47
C VAL A 83 -10.19 5.04 1.34
N THR A 84 -10.50 6.17 1.93
CA THR A 84 -11.81 6.81 1.79
C THR A 84 -11.72 7.80 0.64
N VAL A 85 -12.39 7.49 -0.46
CA VAL A 85 -12.51 8.39 -1.60
C VAL A 85 -13.81 9.18 -1.45
N THR A 86 -13.72 10.51 -1.38
CA THR A 86 -14.89 11.39 -1.41
C THR A 86 -15.09 11.95 -2.81
N ALA A 87 -16.33 12.04 -3.29
CA ALA A 87 -16.62 12.72 -4.55
C ALA A 87 -16.08 14.15 -4.47
N ALA A 88 -15.30 14.57 -5.48
CA ALA A 88 -14.99 15.98 -5.64
C ALA A 88 -16.32 16.71 -5.92
N ALA A 89 -16.67 17.66 -5.07
CA ALA A 89 -17.88 18.47 -5.20
C ALA A 89 -17.84 19.37 -6.44
#